data_AF-A0A3L6UT58-F1
#
_entry.id   AF-A0A3L6UT58-F1
#
_cell.length_a   1.000
_cell.length_b   1.000
_cell.length_c   1.000
_cell.angle_alpha   90.00
_cell.angle_beta   90.00
_cell.angle_gamma   90.00
#
_symmetry.space_group_name_H-M   'P 1'
#
loop_
_entity.id
_entity.type
_entity.pdbx_description
1 polymer ?
#
loop_
_entity_poly.entity_id
_entity_poly.type
_entity_poly.pdbx_seq_one_letter_code
_entity_poly.pdbx_strand_id
1 'polypeptide(L)'
;MRHKLQEAREHAAYAFFSEHQASLVAGACVDLHGLYVQEAYQVLEYCVSFCRDRRISKFEVITGVGNHSKASRGGRMYTTFPAALRRRGISFEQHGGKLTVYPCQVQS
;
A
#
# COMPACT_ATOMS: atom_id res chain seq x y z
N MET A 1 17.95 7.20 20.42
CA MET A 1 17.65 5.82 19.93
C MET A 1 16.38 5.70 19.10
N ARG A 2 15.33 6.53 19.28
CA ARG A 2 14.09 6.43 18.47
C ARG A 2 14.24 6.88 17.00
N HIS A 3 15.08 7.88 16.71
CA HIS A 3 15.32 8.36 15.34
C HIS A 3 15.95 7.30 14.42
N LYS A 4 16.99 6.60 14.86
CA LYS A 4 17.67 5.59 14.03
C LYS A 4 16.76 4.45 13.58
N LEU A 5 15.79 4.05 14.42
CA LEU A 5 14.83 3.00 14.05
C LEU A 5 13.80 3.50 13.03
N GLN A 6 13.43 4.78 13.11
CA GLN A 6 12.54 5.41 12.13
C GLN A 6 13.22 5.50 10.76
N GLU A 7 14.46 5.99 10.72
CA GLU A 7 15.26 6.12 9.50
C GLU A 7 15.53 4.76 8.84
N ALA A 8 15.84 3.74 9.65
CA ALA A 8 16.03 2.38 9.14
C ALA A 8 14.76 1.81 8.48
N ARG A 9 13.59 2.11 9.06
CA ARG A 9 12.29 1.69 8.51
C ARG A 9 11.94 2.43 7.22
N GLU A 10 12.22 3.72 7.14
CA GLU A 10 12.05 4.51 5.93
C GLU A 10 12.93 4.00 4.79
N HIS A 11 14.20 3.72 5.09
CA HIS A 11 15.12 3.11 4.12
C HIS A 11 14.63 1.74 3.65
N ALA A 12 14.13 0.90 4.56
CA ALA A 12 13.59 -0.42 4.20
C ALA A 12 12.34 -0.33 3.32
N ALA A 13 11.41 0.57 3.66
CA ALA A 13 10.21 0.84 2.85
C ALA A 13 10.58 1.34 1.45
N TYR A 14 11.51 2.28 1.36
CA TYR A 14 11.96 2.81 0.07
C TYR A 14 12.68 1.75 -0.78
N ALA A 15 13.55 0.94 -0.17
CA ALA A 15 14.22 -0.16 -0.87
C ALA A 15 13.21 -1.16 -1.44
N PHE A 16 12.23 -1.58 -0.62
CA PHE A 16 11.16 -2.47 -1.05
C PHE A 16 10.36 -1.88 -2.22
N PHE A 17 9.98 -0.60 -2.11
CA PHE A 17 9.28 0.10 -3.19
C PHE A 17 10.13 0.12 -4.47
N SER A 18 11.42 0.46 -4.38
CA SER A 18 12.33 0.55 -5.53
C SER A 18 12.44 -0.79 -6.27
N GLU A 19 12.48 -1.90 -5.55
CA GLU A 19 12.51 -3.24 -6.14
C GLU A 19 11.19 -3.59 -6.86
N HIS A 20 10.06 -3.06 -6.37
CA HIS A 20 8.72 -3.34 -6.89
C HIS A 20 8.19 -2.28 -7.88
N GLN A 21 8.96 -1.24 -8.20
CA GLN A 21 8.58 -0.23 -9.18
C GLN A 21 8.26 -0.84 -10.55
N ALA A 22 9.05 -1.81 -10.99
CA ALA A 22 8.82 -2.53 -12.24
C ALA A 22 7.47 -3.26 -12.23
N SER A 23 7.10 -3.85 -11.09
CA SER A 23 5.80 -4.52 -10.90
C SER A 23 4.64 -3.53 -11.04
N LEU A 24 4.75 -2.31 -10.49
CA LEU A 24 3.72 -1.28 -10.64
C LEU A 24 3.52 -0.88 -12.09
N VAL A 25 4.61 -0.69 -12.86
CA VAL A 25 4.54 -0.35 -14.29
C VAL A 25 3.95 -1.51 -15.10
N ALA A 26 4.28 -2.76 -14.74
CA ALA A 26 3.73 -3.95 -15.37
C ALA A 26 2.26 -4.23 -15.00
N GLY A 27 1.69 -3.47 -14.06
CA GLY A 27 0.35 -3.75 -13.50
C GLY A 27 0.30 -5.03 -12.66
N ALA A 28 1.44 -5.51 -12.19
CA ALA A 28 1.55 -6.64 -11.29
C ALA A 28 1.17 -6.25 -9.85
N CYS A 29 0.75 -7.24 -9.07
CA CYS A 29 0.35 -7.04 -7.69
C CYS A 29 1.56 -6.97 -6.75
N VAL A 30 1.58 -5.99 -5.85
CA VAL A 30 2.64 -5.82 -4.86
C VAL A 30 2.19 -6.36 -3.51
N ASP A 31 2.93 -7.29 -2.93
CA ASP A 31 2.59 -7.90 -1.65
C ASP A 31 3.14 -7.09 -0.46
N LEU A 32 2.24 -6.51 0.33
CA LEU A 32 2.56 -5.72 1.52
C LEU A 32 2.29 -6.48 2.83
N HIS A 33 1.84 -7.74 2.79
CA HIS A 33 1.38 -8.47 3.98
C HIS A 33 2.50 -8.71 5.01
N GLY A 34 3.76 -8.78 4.55
CA GLY A 34 4.93 -9.06 5.37
C GLY A 34 5.58 -7.83 6.01
N LEU A 35 5.13 -6.61 5.65
CA LEU A 35 5.71 -5.37 6.15
C LEU A 35 5.10 -4.95 7.50
N TYR A 36 5.77 -4.06 8.23
CA TYR A 36 5.09 -3.38 9.34
C TYR A 36 4.07 -2.37 8.80
N VAL A 37 2.95 -2.15 9.51
CA VAL A 37 1.85 -1.26 9.07
C VAL A 37 2.37 0.12 8.65
N GLN A 38 3.35 0.66 9.37
CA GLN A 38 3.94 1.96 9.08
C GLN A 38 4.79 1.97 7.80
N GLU A 39 5.59 0.92 7.57
CA GLU A 39 6.40 0.76 6.35
C GLU A 39 5.50 0.54 5.14
N ALA A 40 4.51 -0.35 5.27
CA ALA A 40 3.53 -0.63 4.22
C ALA A 40 2.74 0.63 3.83
N TYR A 41 2.46 1.49 4.81
CA TYR A 41 1.84 2.80 4.55
C TYR A 41 2.77 3.72 3.76
N GLN A 42 4.06 3.80 4.10
CA GLN A 42 5.05 4.58 3.34
C GLN A 42 5.23 4.04 1.91
N VAL A 43 5.32 2.72 1.75
CA VAL A 43 5.36 2.07 0.43
C VAL A 43 4.13 2.44 -0.39
N LEU A 44 2.93 2.37 0.21
CA LEU A 44 1.70 2.76 -0.47
C LEU A 44 1.74 4.23 -0.94
N GLU A 45 2.29 5.14 -0.12
CA GLU A 45 2.46 6.55 -0.51
C GLU A 45 3.42 6.70 -1.70
N TYR A 46 4.55 6.00 -1.68
CA TYR A 46 5.49 5.99 -2.80
C TYR A 46 4.85 5.43 -4.07
N CYS A 47 4.10 4.32 -3.97
CA CYS A 47 3.35 3.75 -5.09
C CYS A 47 2.35 4.73 -5.67
N VAL A 48 1.52 5.38 -4.84
CA VAL A 48 0.54 6.38 -5.31
C VAL A 48 1.25 7.52 -6.03
N SER A 49 2.30 8.07 -5.42
CA SER A 49 3.04 9.22 -5.98
C SER A 49 3.69 8.88 -7.32
N PHE A 50 4.35 7.72 -7.41
CA PHE A 50 5.00 7.22 -8.63
C PHE A 50 3.99 6.90 -9.73
N CYS A 51 2.89 6.22 -9.40
CA CYS A 51 1.85 5.91 -10.36
C CYS A 51 1.17 7.19 -10.87
N ARG A 52 0.99 8.20 -10.02
CA ARG A 52 0.45 9.51 -10.43
C ARG A 52 1.39 10.26 -11.37
N ASP A 53 2.69 10.25 -11.07
CA ASP A 53 3.73 10.85 -11.93
C ASP A 53 3.79 10.18 -13.31
N ARG A 54 3.75 8.84 -13.33
CA ARG A 54 3.79 8.04 -14.57
C ARG A 54 2.44 7.85 -15.27
N ARG A 55 1.36 8.46 -14.75
CA ARG A 55 -0.02 8.30 -15.25
C ARG A 55 -0.48 6.84 -15.36
N ILE A 56 -0.05 6.00 -14.41
CA ILE A 56 -0.53 4.62 -14.28
C ILE A 56 -1.97 4.68 -13.77
N SER A 57 -2.90 4.09 -14.54
CA SER A 57 -4.34 4.18 -14.27
C SER A 57 -4.76 3.51 -12.96
N LYS A 58 -4.12 2.38 -12.62
CA LYS A 58 -4.36 1.63 -11.39
C LYS A 58 -3.19 0.74 -11.03
N PHE A 59 -3.07 0.40 -9.76
CA PHE A 59 -2.15 -0.63 -9.27
C PHE A 59 -2.83 -1.48 -8.20
N GLU A 60 -2.33 -2.71 -8.00
CA GLU A 60 -2.90 -3.65 -7.04
C GLU A 60 -1.89 -3.93 -5.91
N VAL A 61 -2.36 -3.94 -4.67
CA VAL A 61 -1.57 -4.33 -3.51
C VAL A 61 -2.27 -5.40 -2.69
N ILE A 62 -1.52 -6.36 -2.16
CA ILE A 62 -2.02 -7.35 -1.21
C ILE A 62 -1.69 -6.84 0.19
N THR A 63 -2.72 -6.58 0.98
CA THR A 63 -2.60 -6.15 2.39
C THR A 63 -2.70 -7.32 3.37
N GLY A 64 -2.90 -8.53 2.84
CA GLY A 64 -3.23 -9.73 3.59
C GLY A 64 -4.70 -9.74 4.01
N VAL A 65 -5.43 -10.79 3.60
CA VAL A 65 -6.60 -11.23 4.37
C VAL A 65 -6.02 -11.89 5.61
N GLY A 66 -6.30 -11.35 6.80
CA GLY A 66 -5.88 -12.00 8.05
C GLY A 66 -6.54 -13.36 8.19
N ASN A 67 -6.03 -14.39 7.51
CA ASN A 67 -6.60 -15.74 7.52
C ASN A 67 -6.03 -16.59 8.68
N HIS A 68 -5.07 -16.03 9.42
CA HIS A 68 -4.48 -16.64 10.61
C HIS A 68 -5.02 -16.07 11.93
N SER A 69 -6.23 -15.50 11.90
CA SER A 69 -6.93 -15.05 13.10
C SER A 69 -8.38 -15.49 13.02
N LYS A 70 -8.78 -16.45 13.87
CA LYS A 70 -10.19 -16.75 14.20
C LYS A 70 -10.92 -15.57 14.86
N ALA A 71 -10.42 -14.35 14.69
CA ALA A 71 -11.00 -13.12 15.17
C ALA A 71 -11.44 -12.32 13.94
N SER A 72 -12.73 -12.07 13.84
CA SER A 72 -13.48 -11.46 12.74
C SER A 72 -13.11 -9.98 12.43
N ARG A 73 -11.83 -9.62 12.47
CA ARG A 73 -11.30 -8.30 12.15
C ARG A 73 -10.03 -8.51 11.33
N GLY A 74 -10.08 -8.20 10.03
CA GLY A 74 -8.90 -8.25 9.15
C GLY A 74 -7.69 -7.55 9.77
N GLY A 75 -6.47 -7.88 9.30
CA GLY A 75 -5.24 -7.30 9.82
C GLY A 75 -5.27 -5.76 9.82
N ARG A 76 -4.50 -5.10 10.69
CA ARG A 76 -4.54 -3.62 10.83
C ARG A 76 -4.39 -2.86 9.50
N MET A 77 -3.68 -3.41 8.52
CA MET A 77 -3.55 -2.82 7.18
C MET A 77 -4.85 -2.84 6.37
N TYR A 78 -5.62 -3.94 6.48
CA TYR A 78 -6.89 -4.14 5.79
C TYR A 78 -7.88 -3.00 6.06
N THR A 79 -7.88 -2.45 7.28
CA THR A 79 -8.78 -1.34 7.66
C THR A 79 -8.13 0.03 7.50
N THR A 80 -6.82 0.14 7.74
CA THR A 80 -6.11 1.44 7.77
C THR A 80 -5.90 2.01 6.36
N PHE A 81 -5.65 1.17 5.36
CA PHE A 81 -5.34 1.65 4.01
C PHE A 81 -6.55 2.27 3.30
N PRO A 82 -7.73 1.60 3.28
CA PRO A 82 -8.95 2.23 2.81
C PRO A 82 -9.22 3.59 3.49
N ALA A 83 -9.09 3.66 4.82
CA ALA A 83 -9.33 4.90 5.55
C ALA A 83 -8.38 6.03 5.14
N ALA A 84 -7.10 5.72 4.86
CA ALA A 84 -6.15 6.70 4.40
C ALA A 84 -6.40 7.16 2.95
N LEU A 85 -6.76 6.23 2.05
CA LEU A 85 -7.10 6.55 0.66
C LEU A 85 -8.36 7.41 0.59
N ARG A 86 -9.41 7.08 1.38
CA ARG A 86 -10.62 7.90 1.52
C ARG A 86 -10.32 9.32 1.97
N ARG A 87 -9.49 9.49 3.01
CA ARG A 87 -9.09 10.83 3.49
C ARG A 87 -8.36 11.66 2.44
N ARG A 88 -7.74 11.02 1.45
CA ARG A 88 -7.04 11.67 0.34
C ARG A 88 -7.89 11.85 -0.91
N GLY A 89 -9.15 11.39 -0.88
CA GLY A 89 -10.01 11.39 -2.05
C GLY A 89 -9.47 10.52 -3.18
N ILE A 90 -8.70 9.47 -2.89
CA ILE A 90 -8.19 8.54 -3.90
C ILE A 90 -9.20 7.41 -4.06
N SER A 91 -9.61 7.12 -5.29
CA SER A 91 -10.49 5.98 -5.58
C SER A 91 -9.76 4.65 -5.35
N PHE A 92 -10.44 3.69 -4.73
CA PHE A 92 -9.92 2.35 -4.51
C PHE A 92 -11.05 1.32 -4.47
N GLU A 93 -10.70 0.08 -4.77
CA GLU A 93 -11.56 -1.09 -4.64
C GLU A 93 -10.88 -2.11 -3.75
N GLN A 94 -11.62 -2.68 -2.80
CA GLN A 94 -11.10 -3.70 -1.89
C GLN A 94 -11.84 -5.01 -2.14
N HIS A 95 -11.08 -6.04 -2.52
CA HIS A 95 -11.61 -7.39 -2.78
C HIS A 95 -10.83 -8.39 -1.93
N GLY A 96 -11.38 -8.72 -0.76
CA GLY A 96 -10.68 -9.56 0.21
C GLY A 96 -9.32 -8.96 0.58
N GLY A 97 -8.26 -9.75 0.53
CA GLY A 97 -6.91 -9.32 0.95
C GLY A 97 -6.22 -8.38 -0.04
N LYS A 98 -6.84 -8.14 -1.19
CA LYS A 98 -6.32 -7.32 -2.27
C LYS A 98 -7.01 -5.96 -2.29
N LEU A 99 -6.23 -4.92 -2.50
CA LEU A 99 -6.65 -3.53 -2.60
C LEU A 99 -6.15 -2.98 -3.95
N THR A 100 -7.07 -2.60 -4.81
CA THR A 100 -6.80 -1.95 -6.08
C THR A 100 -6.95 -0.45 -5.91
N VAL A 101 -5.92 0.31 -6.25
CA VAL A 101 -5.87 1.76 -6.04
C VAL A 101 -5.81 2.45 -7.38
N TYR A 102 -6.60 3.52 -7.53
CA TYR A 102 -6.71 4.33 -8.74
C TYR A 102 -6.12 5.73 -8.48
N PRO A 103 -4.79 5.88 -8.56
CA PRO A 103 -4.09 7.10 -8.11
C PRO A 103 -4.41 8.34 -8.98
N CYS A 104 -4.86 8.13 -10.21
CA CYS A 104 -5.27 9.22 -11.12
C CYS A 104 -6.77 9.53 -11.04
N GLN A 105 -7.57 8.71 -10.34
CA GLN A 105 -8.98 8.98 -10.13
C GLN A 105 -9.21 9.58 -8.76
N VAL A 106 -9.75 10.79 -8.75
CA VAL A 106 -10.24 11.41 -7.52
C VAL A 106 -11.65 10.87 -7.28
N GLN A 107 -11.91 10.41 -6.06
CA GLN A 107 -13.22 9.93 -5.65
C GLN A 107 -14.15 11.15 -5.55
N SER A 108 -15.12 11.24 -6.47
CA SER A 108 -16.13 12.30 -6.54
C SER A 108 -17.11 12.28 -5.38
#